data_AF-A0A4Q3YCY0-F1
#
_entry.id   AF-A0A4Q3YCY0-F1
#
_cell.length_a   1.000
_cell.length_b   1.000
_cell.length_c   1.000
_cell.angle_alpha   90.00
_cell.angle_beta   90.00
_cell.angle_gamma   90.00
#
_symmetry.space_group_name_H-M   'P 1'
#
loop_
_entity.id
_entity.type
_entity.pdbx_description
1 polymer ?
#
loop_
_entity_poly.entity_id
_entity_poly.type
_entity_poly.pdbx_seq_one_letter_code
_entity_poly.pdbx_strand_id
1 'polypeptide(L)'
;AEGGAIGLVREGDIVEIDIPNRTVNVLVSDAEMAARRAEQDKLGWKPVHPRKRKVTTALKAYAALVTSAAKGAVRDTKAIDKLWN
;
A
#
# COMPACT_ATOMS: atom_id res chain seq x y z
N ALA A 1 -0.15 5.27 1.64
CA ALA A 1 -0.03 3.84 1.28
C ALA A 1 1.38 3.41 1.68
N GLU A 2 1.56 2.19 2.18
CA GLU A 2 2.84 1.74 2.77
C GLU A 2 3.81 1.12 1.76
N GLY A 3 3.49 1.14 0.46
CA GLY A 3 4.40 0.65 -0.58
C GLY A 3 4.60 -0.87 -0.57
N GLY A 4 3.57 -1.65 -0.25
CA GLY A 4 3.62 -3.11 -0.29
C GLY A 4 3.84 -3.69 -1.70
N ALA A 5 4.20 -4.99 -1.77
CA ALA A 5 4.56 -5.67 -3.02
C ALA A 5 3.46 -5.61 -4.10
N ILE A 6 2.19 -5.57 -3.71
CA ILE A 6 1.05 -5.44 -4.64
C ILE A 6 1.13 -4.19 -5.53
N GLY A 7 1.82 -3.13 -5.07
CA GLY A 7 2.00 -1.93 -5.89
C GLY A 7 3.08 -2.05 -6.98
N LEU A 8 3.75 -3.19 -7.10
CA LEU A 8 4.75 -3.48 -8.13
C LEU A 8 4.27 -4.47 -9.21
N VAL A 9 3.06 -5.02 -9.04
CA VAL A 9 2.43 -5.92 -10.01
C VAL A 9 2.14 -5.14 -11.29
N ARG A 10 2.40 -5.78 -12.43
CA ARG A 10 2.14 -5.26 -13.77
C ARG A 10 1.14 -6.17 -14.49
N GLU A 11 0.47 -5.61 -15.50
CA GLU A 11 -0.46 -6.37 -16.32
C GLU A 11 0.25 -7.57 -16.97
N GLY A 12 -0.40 -8.74 -16.92
CA GLY A 12 0.15 -9.99 -17.43
C GLY A 12 1.01 -10.78 -16.44
N ASP A 13 1.33 -10.25 -15.26
CA ASP A 13 1.97 -11.06 -14.21
C ASP A 13 1.04 -12.19 -13.75
N ILE A 14 1.60 -13.38 -13.54
CA ILE A 14 0.85 -14.53 -13.03
C ILE A 14 0.77 -14.44 -11.50
N VAL A 15 -0.44 -14.57 -10.96
CA VAL A 15 -0.68 -14.66 -9.52
C VAL A 15 -1.14 -16.06 -9.17
N GLU A 16 -0.35 -16.75 -8.35
CA GLU A 16 -0.69 -18.03 -7.77
C GLU A 16 -1.46 -17.80 -6.46
N ILE A 17 -2.64 -18.41 -6.35
CA ILE A 17 -3.46 -18.38 -5.13
C ILE A 17 -3.69 -19.82 -4.70
N ASP A 18 -3.10 -20.20 -3.57
CA ASP A 18 -3.29 -21.51 -2.97
C ASP A 18 -4.11 -21.36 -1.68
N ILE A 19 -5.40 -21.72 -1.77
CA ILE A 19 -6.34 -21.59 -0.65
C ILE A 19 -6.01 -22.61 0.47
N PRO A 20 -5.78 -23.91 0.19
CA PRO A 20 -5.36 -24.86 1.21
C PRO A 20 -4.12 -24.42 2.00
N ASN A 21 -3.08 -23.92 1.32
CA ASN A 21 -1.83 -23.52 1.94
C ASN A 21 -1.81 -22.05 2.41
N ARG A 22 -2.88 -21.29 2.16
CA ARG A 22 -3.05 -19.87 2.53
C ARG A 22 -1.95 -18.96 1.97
N THR A 23 -1.51 -19.21 0.73
CA THR A 23 -0.50 -18.40 0.07
C THR A 23 -1.08 -17.62 -1.10
N VAL A 24 -0.50 -16.45 -1.35
CA VAL A 24 -0.76 -15.61 -2.51
C VAL A 24 0.58 -15.11 -3.01
N ASN A 25 1.03 -15.63 -4.15
CA ASN A 25 2.34 -15.35 -4.71
C ASN A 25 2.20 -14.68 -6.08
N VAL A 26 3.01 -13.68 -6.35
CA VAL A 26 3.18 -13.15 -7.70
C VAL A 26 4.38 -13.89 -8.29
N LEU A 27 4.19 -14.63 -9.37
CA LEU A 27 5.21 -15.47 -9.99
C LEU A 27 6.20 -14.63 -10.83
N VAL A 28 6.89 -13.73 -10.15
CA VAL A 28 7.92 -12.84 -10.68
C VAL A 28 9.17 -13.03 -9.84
N SER A 29 10.34 -13.15 -10.49
CA SER A 29 11.60 -13.36 -9.77
C SER A 29 11.92 -12.21 -8.80
N ASP A 30 12.64 -12.51 -7.72
CA ASP A 30 13.06 -11.50 -6.74
C ASP A 30 13.90 -10.39 -7.38
N ALA A 31 14.75 -10.72 -8.35
CA ALA A 31 15.57 -9.75 -9.08
C ALA A 31 14.70 -8.74 -9.85
N GLU A 32 13.68 -9.22 -10.54
CA GLU A 32 12.71 -8.37 -11.24
C GLU A 32 11.90 -7.54 -10.24
N MET A 33 11.42 -8.13 -9.14
CA MET A 33 10.71 -7.38 -8.09
C MET A 33 11.56 -6.26 -7.47
N ALA A 34 12.85 -6.52 -7.26
CA ALA A 34 13.80 -5.53 -6.76
C ALA A 34 14.03 -4.39 -7.78
N ALA A 35 14.18 -4.72 -9.07
CA ALA A 35 14.30 -3.74 -10.14
C ALA A 35 13.05 -2.84 -10.21
N ARG A 36 11.85 -3.44 -10.21
CA ARG A 36 10.58 -2.71 -10.20
C ARG A 36 10.44 -1.81 -8.97
N ARG A 37 10.90 -2.25 -7.79
CA ARG A 37 10.91 -1.42 -6.58
C ARG A 37 11.80 -0.19 -6.75
N ALA A 38 13.03 -0.38 -7.24
CA ALA A 38 13.95 0.73 -7.47
C ALA A 38 13.41 1.75 -8.48
N GLU A 39 12.71 1.29 -9.52
CA GLU A 39 12.00 2.16 -10.48
C GLU A 39 10.85 2.93 -9.80
N GLN A 40 10.02 2.22 -9.02
CA GLN A 40 8.86 2.81 -8.36
C GLN A 40 9.26 3.83 -7.27
N ASP A 41 10.34 3.57 -6.54
CA ASP A 41 10.86 4.48 -5.52
C ASP A 41 11.32 5.82 -6.13
N LYS A 42 11.87 5.79 -7.36
CA LYS A 42 12.24 7.01 -8.11
C LYS A 42 11.02 7.81 -8.57
N LEU A 43 9.93 7.15 -8.95
CA LEU A 43 8.68 7.79 -9.38
C LEU A 43 7.84 8.29 -8.18
N GLY A 44 8.05 7.67 -7.01
CA GLY A 44 7.31 7.89 -5.78
C GLY A 44 6.00 7.11 -5.73
N TRP A 45 5.55 6.79 -4.51
CA TRP A 45 4.34 6.00 -4.26
C TRP A 45 3.07 6.85 -4.30
N LYS A 46 2.75 7.38 -5.49
CA LYS A 46 1.58 8.23 -5.74
C LYS A 46 0.81 7.75 -6.97
N PRO A 47 -0.50 8.08 -7.10
CA PRO A 47 -1.28 7.71 -8.27
C PRO A 47 -0.62 8.24 -9.56
N VAL A 48 -0.51 7.37 -10.58
CA VAL A 48 0.11 7.70 -11.88
C VAL A 48 -0.65 8.82 -12.60
N HIS A 49 -1.99 8.79 -12.50
CA HIS A 49 -2.86 9.80 -13.13
C HIS A 49 -3.58 10.64 -12.08
N PRO A 50 -3.80 11.95 -12.34
CA PRO A 50 -4.62 12.79 -11.48
C PRO A 50 -6.05 12.26 -11.48
N ARG A 51 -6.60 12.01 -10.29
CA ARG A 51 -7.98 11.55 -10.11
C ARG A 51 -8.81 12.66 -9.47
N LYS A 52 -9.88 13.09 -10.14
CA LYS A 52 -10.84 14.05 -9.57
C LYS A 52 -11.68 13.34 -8.52
N ARG A 53 -11.25 13.36 -7.25
CA ARG A 53 -11.99 12.82 -6.10
C ARG A 53 -12.30 13.96 -5.12
N LYS A 54 -13.52 14.00 -4.61
CA LYS A 54 -13.88 14.87 -3.48
C LYS A 54 -13.36 14.23 -2.20
N VAL A 55 -12.17 14.65 -1.74
CA VAL A 55 -11.59 14.17 -0.48
C VAL A 55 -11.95 15.17 0.62
N THR A 56 -12.91 14.81 1.46
CA THR A 56 -13.35 15.62 2.60
C THR A 56 -12.26 15.72 3.66
N THR A 57 -12.34 16.72 4.54
CA THR A 57 -11.42 16.87 5.67
C THR A 57 -11.41 15.63 6.57
N ALA A 58 -12.58 15.04 6.84
CA ALA A 58 -12.69 13.77 7.57
C ALA A 58 -11.93 12.62 6.91
N LEU A 59 -11.97 12.49 5.58
CA LEU A 59 -11.23 11.46 4.85
C LEU A 59 -9.71 11.72 4.87
N LYS A 60 -9.29 12.99 4.84
CA LYS A 60 -7.86 13.34 5.00
C LYS A 60 -7.36 12.94 6.39
N ALA A 61 -8.12 13.27 7.43
CA ALA A 61 -7.79 12.91 8.81
C ALA A 61 -7.75 11.38 9.01
N TYR A 62 -8.71 10.65 8.45
CA TYR A 62 -8.69 9.18 8.46
C TYR A 62 -7.42 8.63 7.79
N ALA A 63 -7.10 9.09 6.57
CA ALA A 63 -5.93 8.62 5.83
C ALA A 63 -4.60 8.92 6.53
N ALA A 64 -4.53 9.97 7.35
CA ALA A 64 -3.35 10.35 8.11
C ALA A 64 -3.14 9.50 9.38
N LEU A 65 -4.21 8.91 9.93
CA LEU A 65 -4.18 8.24 11.24
C LEU A 65 -4.38 6.73 11.14
N VAL A 66 -4.95 6.22 10.05
CA VAL A 66 -5.28 4.81 9.92
C VAL A 66 -4.01 3.95 9.86
N THR A 67 -4.00 2.87 10.62
CA THR A 67 -2.94 1.84 10.62
C THR A 67 -3.22 0.76 9.58
N SER A 68 -2.22 -0.09 9.30
CA SER A 68 -2.39 -1.25 8.40
C SER A 68 -3.61 -2.11 8.75
N ALA A 69 -4.28 -2.67 7.74
CA ALA A 69 -5.41 -3.58 7.93
C ALA A 69 -5.03 -4.84 8.71
N ALA A 70 -3.77 -5.28 8.64
CA ALA A 70 -3.24 -6.37 9.45
C ALA A 70 -3.29 -6.07 10.97
N LYS A 71 -3.35 -4.79 11.35
CA LYS A 71 -3.53 -4.30 12.72
C LYS A 71 -4.97 -3.89 13.02
N GLY A 72 -5.92 -4.23 12.14
CA GLY A 72 -7.35 -3.91 12.29
C GLY A 72 -7.78 -2.54 11.75
N ALA A 73 -6.92 -1.83 11.01
CA ALA A 73 -7.22 -0.50 10.43
C ALA A 73 -7.72 0.53 11.47
N VAL A 74 -7.23 0.41 12.70
CA VAL A 74 -7.52 1.35 13.79
C VAL A 74 -6.74 2.66 13.61
N ARG A 75 -7.16 3.72 14.30
CA ARG A 75 -6.43 4.99 14.33
C ARG A 75 -5.22 4.87 15.25
N ASP A 76 -4.10 5.46 14.85
CA ASP A 76 -2.90 5.58 15.68
C ASP A 76 -3.14 6.57 16.82
N THR A 77 -3.39 6.04 18.02
CA THR A 77 -3.62 6.85 19.22
C THR A 77 -2.37 7.56 19.69
N LYS A 78 -1.17 7.03 19.46
CA LYS A 78 0.07 7.69 19.87
C LYS A 78 0.31 8.97 19.07
N ALA A 79 -0.03 8.95 17.79
CA ALA A 79 0.02 10.13 16.95
C ALA A 79 -0.99 11.19 17.41
N ILE A 80 -2.17 10.78 17.89
CA ILE A 80 -3.17 11.66 18.49
C ILE A 80 -2.64 12.23 19.80
N ASP A 81 -2.16 11.39 20.72
CA ASP A 81 -1.66 11.82 22.03
C ASP A 81 -0.51 12.83 21.91
N LYS A 82 0.35 12.70 20.89
CA LYS A 82 1.44 13.66 20.61
C LYS A 82 0.95 15.03 20.12
N LEU A 83 -0.26 15.11 19.55
CA LEU A 83 -0.83 16.38 19.08
C LEU A 83 -1.52 17.16 20.19
N TRP A 84 -1.89 16.49 21.29
CA TRP A 84 -2.71 17.06 22.36
C TRP A 84 -2.00 17.18 23.71
N ASN A 85 -0.85 16.52 23.88
CA ASN A 85 0.07 16.71 24.99
C ASN A 85 1.25 17.59 24.55
#